data_AF-A0A1H1FLZ3-F1
#
_entry.id   AF-A0A1H1FLZ3-F1
#
_cell.length_a   1.000
_cell.length_b   1.000
_cell.length_c   1.000
_cell.angle_alpha   90.00
_cell.angle_beta   90.00
_cell.angle_gamma   90.00
#
_symmetry.space_group_name_H-M   'P 1'
#
loop_
_entity.id
_entity.type
_entity.pdbx_description
1 polymer ?
#
loop_
_entity_poly.entity_id
_entity_poly.type
_entity_poly.pdbx_seq_one_letter_code
_entity_poly.pdbx_strand_id
1 'polypeptide(L)'
;MADAIDDDLYQRTKALLEPGEIDLNGAIVHTDYDGSEDVKMMQATIDVGDVIAEHSGYEPTDCYVYSGNDDPDFSSNQHQGLTLDDEEFVWECQQLLREGSFDVVIYYRASADHEAILEEIRELGFDVTGVEGE
;
A
#
# COMPACT_ATOMS: atom_id res chain seq x y z
N MET A 1 -0.93 23.98 2.97
CA MET A 1 0.34 23.36 2.55
C MET A 1 0.17 21.87 2.52
N ALA A 2 -0.30 21.24 3.61
CA ALA A 2 -0.76 19.84 3.62
C ALA A 2 -1.66 19.49 2.42
N ASP A 3 -2.71 20.27 2.16
CA ASP A 3 -3.64 20.06 1.03
C ASP A 3 -2.99 19.99 -0.37
N ALA A 4 -1.91 20.75 -0.60
CA ALA A 4 -1.19 20.74 -1.89
C ALA A 4 -0.15 19.61 -1.98
N ILE A 5 0.34 19.15 -0.83
CA ILE A 5 1.27 18.01 -0.71
C ILE A 5 0.51 16.70 -0.89
N ASP A 6 -0.71 16.66 -0.35
CA ASP A 6 -1.67 15.57 -0.51
C ASP A 6 -2.13 15.44 -1.96
N ASP A 7 -2.49 16.56 -2.62
CA ASP A 7 -2.81 16.58 -4.05
C ASP A 7 -1.63 16.09 -4.91
N ASP A 8 -0.39 16.53 -4.63
CA ASP A 8 0.81 16.01 -5.31
C ASP A 8 1.00 14.50 -5.07
N LEU A 9 0.73 13.99 -3.86
CA LEU A 9 0.82 12.57 -3.56
C LEU A 9 -0.24 11.79 -4.35
N TYR A 10 -1.48 12.26 -4.33
CA TYR A 10 -2.58 11.68 -5.07
C TYR A 10 -2.27 11.60 -6.57
N GLN A 11 -1.82 12.70 -7.18
CA GLN A 11 -1.49 12.72 -8.61
C GLN A 11 -0.32 11.77 -8.95
N ARG A 12 0.68 11.66 -8.07
CA ARG A 12 1.78 10.69 -8.27
C ARG A 12 1.32 9.26 -8.14
N THR A 13 0.52 8.96 -7.10
CA THR A 13 -0.08 7.63 -6.92
C THR A 13 -0.90 7.27 -8.14
N LYS A 14 -1.77 8.18 -8.61
CA LYS A 14 -2.58 7.98 -9.81
C LYS A 14 -1.71 7.72 -11.05
N ALA A 15 -0.65 8.49 -11.25
CA ALA A 15 0.26 8.29 -12.38
C ALA A 15 1.00 6.94 -12.36
N LEU A 16 1.13 6.28 -11.21
CA LEU A 16 1.69 4.93 -11.08
C LEU A 16 0.67 3.84 -11.43
N LEU A 17 -0.63 4.15 -11.44
CA LEU A 17 -1.71 3.23 -11.82
C LEU A 17 -1.92 3.16 -13.35
N GLU A 18 -1.44 4.15 -14.10
CA GLU A 18 -1.66 4.29 -15.56
C GLU A 18 -0.44 3.84 -16.41
N PRO A 19 -0.65 3.27 -17.62
CA PRO A 19 -1.23 1.96 -17.90
C PRO A 19 -0.17 0.84 -17.80
N GLY A 20 -0.45 -0.14 -16.94
CA GLY A 20 0.28 -1.42 -16.84
C GLY A 20 -0.44 -2.57 -17.56
N GLU A 21 0.03 -3.80 -17.35
CA GLU A 21 -0.64 -5.02 -17.86
C GLU A 21 -1.87 -5.43 -17.01
N ILE A 22 -2.06 -4.78 -15.85
CA ILE A 22 -3.07 -5.10 -14.84
C ILE A 22 -3.74 -3.79 -14.40
N ASP A 23 -5.06 -3.79 -14.25
CA ASP A 23 -5.82 -2.68 -13.69
C ASP A 23 -5.60 -2.61 -12.17
N LEU A 24 -5.17 -1.45 -11.67
CA LEU A 24 -4.81 -1.24 -10.27
C LEU A 24 -5.60 -0.09 -9.65
N ASN A 25 -5.97 -0.28 -8.38
CA ASN A 25 -6.37 0.80 -7.48
C ASN A 25 -5.25 1.05 -6.47
N GLY A 26 -5.27 2.23 -5.85
CA GLY A 26 -4.32 2.65 -4.83
C GLY A 26 -5.02 3.15 -3.57
N ALA A 27 -4.32 3.07 -2.45
CA ALA A 27 -4.67 3.72 -1.20
C ALA A 27 -3.43 4.40 -0.63
N ILE A 28 -3.59 5.63 -0.16
CA ILE A 28 -2.55 6.39 0.53
C ILE A 28 -2.92 6.36 2.01
N VAL A 29 -2.14 5.62 2.80
CA VAL A 29 -2.33 5.48 4.25
C VAL A 29 -1.42 6.47 4.95
N HIS A 30 -2.01 7.46 5.62
CA HIS A 30 -1.28 8.48 6.35
C HIS A 30 -0.95 7.99 7.76
N THR A 31 0.32 8.06 8.14
CA THR A 31 0.78 7.67 9.48
C THR A 31 1.47 8.83 10.18
N ASP A 32 1.53 8.76 11.51
CA ASP A 32 2.29 9.69 12.35
C ASP A 32 3.68 9.12 12.72
N TYR A 33 4.10 8.02 12.08
CA TYR A 33 5.33 7.31 12.44
C TYR A 33 6.56 7.97 11.85
N ASP A 34 7.61 8.14 12.65
CA ASP A 34 8.90 8.66 12.19
C ASP A 34 9.92 7.56 11.86
N GLY A 35 11.08 7.94 11.32
CA GLY A 35 12.17 7.03 10.92
C GLY A 35 12.71 6.12 12.04
N SER A 36 12.44 6.41 13.31
CA SER A 36 12.81 5.57 14.44
C SER A 36 11.77 4.50 14.79
N GLU A 37 10.59 4.57 14.17
CA GLU A 37 9.44 3.68 14.43
C GLU A 37 9.25 2.62 13.33
N ASP A 38 10.35 2.20 12.70
CA ASP A 38 10.40 1.19 11.62
C ASP A 38 9.57 -0.07 11.91
N VAL A 39 9.62 -0.59 13.14
CA VAL A 39 8.83 -1.78 13.52
C VAL A 39 7.32 -1.52 13.47
N LYS A 40 6.86 -0.34 13.90
CA LYS A 40 5.43 0.01 13.85
C LYS A 40 4.98 0.24 12.43
N MET A 41 5.84 0.87 11.64
CA MET A 41 5.59 1.14 10.23
C MET A 41 5.52 -0.18 9.42
N MET A 42 6.41 -1.14 9.69
CA MET A 42 6.34 -2.48 9.11
C MET A 42 5.07 -3.21 9.53
N GLN A 43 4.69 -3.14 10.82
CA GLN A 43 3.44 -3.75 11.29
C GLN A 43 2.22 -3.14 10.60
N ALA A 44 2.15 -1.81 10.47
CA ALA A 44 1.07 -1.13 9.76
C ALA A 44 1.01 -1.54 8.27
N THR A 45 2.17 -1.71 7.63
CA THR A 45 2.25 -2.21 6.25
C THR A 45 1.66 -3.61 6.13
N ILE A 46 1.96 -4.51 7.10
CA ILE A 46 1.39 -5.86 7.14
C ILE A 46 -0.10 -5.80 7.41
N ASP A 47 -0.55 -5.06 8.42
CA ASP A 47 -1.97 -4.98 8.80
C ASP A 47 -2.82 -4.47 7.62
N VAL A 48 -2.36 -3.42 6.92
CA VAL A 48 -3.03 -2.90 5.71
C VAL A 48 -2.97 -3.93 4.57
N GLY A 49 -1.85 -4.62 4.42
CA GLY A 49 -1.69 -5.68 3.42
C GLY A 49 -2.64 -6.86 3.64
N ASP A 50 -2.90 -7.23 4.90
CA ASP A 50 -3.83 -8.30 5.28
C ASP A 50 -5.28 -7.92 4.92
N VAL A 51 -5.69 -6.68 5.19
CA VAL A 51 -7.00 -6.13 4.74
C VAL A 51 -7.15 -6.28 3.23
N ILE A 52 -6.13 -5.88 2.47
CA ILE A 52 -6.17 -5.96 1.01
C ILE A 52 -6.21 -7.41 0.54
N ALA A 53 -5.46 -8.32 1.17
CA ALA A 53 -5.49 -9.74 0.84
C ALA A 53 -6.89 -10.31 1.01
N GLU A 54 -7.54 -10.04 2.15
CA GLU A 54 -8.89 -10.51 2.44
C GLU A 54 -9.90 -10.00 1.38
N HIS A 55 -9.88 -8.71 1.09
CA HIS A 55 -10.76 -8.10 0.08
C HIS A 55 -10.37 -8.38 -1.38
N SER A 56 -9.20 -9.00 -1.60
CA SER A 56 -8.76 -9.53 -2.89
C SER A 56 -9.09 -11.02 -3.06
N GLY A 57 -9.68 -11.66 -2.04
CA GLY A 57 -10.09 -13.06 -2.07
C GLY A 57 -9.00 -14.05 -1.65
N TYR A 58 -7.93 -13.58 -1.00
CA TYR A 58 -6.88 -14.42 -0.44
C TYR A 58 -7.02 -14.50 1.08
N GLU A 59 -6.62 -15.62 1.69
CA GLU A 59 -6.46 -15.66 3.15
C GLU A 59 -5.15 -14.93 3.51
N PRO A 60 -5.15 -13.97 4.46
CA PRO A 60 -3.94 -13.24 4.83
C PRO A 60 -2.79 -14.16 5.27
N THR A 61 -3.12 -15.29 5.90
CA THR A 61 -2.14 -16.31 6.32
C THR A 61 -1.52 -17.08 5.16
N ASP A 62 -2.11 -17.01 3.97
CA ASP A 62 -1.57 -17.57 2.73
C ASP A 62 -0.79 -16.54 1.91
N CYS A 63 -0.49 -15.38 2.49
CA CYS A 63 0.35 -14.33 1.89
C CYS A 63 1.63 -14.12 2.70
N TYR A 64 2.68 -13.63 2.04
CA TYR A 64 3.91 -13.17 2.69
C TYR A 64 4.38 -11.84 2.10
N VAL A 65 5.16 -11.11 2.91
CA VAL A 65 5.76 -9.83 2.48
C VAL A 65 7.16 -10.07 1.93
N TYR A 66 7.37 -9.68 0.67
CA TYR A 66 8.65 -9.62 0.00
C TYR A 66 9.18 -8.19 -0.03
N SER A 67 10.37 -7.97 0.54
CA SER A 67 10.94 -6.62 0.71
C SER A 67 12.13 -6.30 -0.21
N GLY A 68 12.40 -7.14 -1.22
CA GLY A 68 13.28 -6.84 -2.37
C GLY A 68 14.67 -6.20 -2.13
N ASN A 69 15.22 -6.17 -0.92
CA ASN A 69 16.35 -5.27 -0.58
C ASN A 69 17.66 -5.54 -1.35
N ASP A 70 17.82 -6.74 -1.92
CA ASP A 70 18.97 -7.13 -2.75
C ASP A 70 18.60 -7.23 -4.25
N ASP A 71 17.39 -6.81 -4.62
CA ASP A 71 16.85 -6.87 -5.98
C ASP A 71 16.89 -5.46 -6.62
N PRO A 72 17.58 -5.27 -7.76
CA PRO A 72 17.72 -3.96 -8.39
C PRO A 72 16.40 -3.39 -8.92
N ASP A 73 15.37 -4.23 -9.07
CA ASP A 73 14.04 -3.80 -9.47
C ASP A 73 13.23 -3.20 -8.30
N PHE A 74 13.74 -3.29 -7.05
CA PHE A 74 13.09 -2.74 -5.86
C PHE A 74 13.87 -1.58 -5.24
N SER A 75 13.13 -0.58 -4.77
CA SER A 75 13.65 0.42 -3.83
C SER A 75 13.61 -0.12 -2.41
N SER A 76 14.54 0.30 -1.54
CA SER A 76 14.65 -0.23 -0.16
C SER A 76 13.44 0.04 0.76
N ASN A 77 12.50 0.87 0.31
CA ASN A 77 11.26 1.24 0.97
C ASN A 77 10.03 0.68 0.24
N GLN A 78 10.22 -0.28 -0.67
CA GLN A 78 9.15 -0.99 -1.36
C GLN A 78 8.98 -2.40 -0.82
N HIS A 79 7.73 -2.83 -0.75
CA HIS A 79 7.34 -4.16 -0.28
C HIS A 79 6.19 -4.69 -1.12
N GLN A 80 6.15 -5.99 -1.33
CA GLN A 80 5.09 -6.69 -2.06
C GLN A 80 4.45 -7.75 -1.18
N GLY A 81 3.12 -7.84 -1.24
CA GLY A 81 2.35 -8.99 -0.76
C GLY A 81 2.19 -10.01 -1.88
N LEU A 82 2.70 -11.21 -1.67
CA LEU A 82 2.61 -12.33 -2.61
C LEU A 82 1.96 -13.55 -1.94
N THR A 83 1.22 -14.34 -2.70
CA THR A 83 0.68 -15.61 -2.19
C THR A 83 1.79 -16.64 -1.95
N LEU A 84 1.65 -17.51 -0.96
CA LEU A 84 2.64 -18.55 -0.64
C LEU A 84 2.78 -19.66 -1.70
N ASP A 85 1.72 -19.96 -2.47
CA ASP A 85 1.70 -21.12 -3.38
C ASP A 85 2.40 -20.85 -4.71
N ASP A 86 2.00 -19.78 -5.39
CA ASP A 86 2.47 -19.43 -6.75
C ASP A 86 3.12 -18.03 -6.82
N GLU A 87 3.38 -17.39 -5.68
CA GLU A 87 3.96 -16.03 -5.63
C GLU A 87 3.10 -15.01 -6.41
N GLU A 88 1.78 -15.20 -6.44
CA GLU A 88 0.86 -14.30 -7.14
C GLU A 88 0.79 -12.93 -6.46
N PHE A 89 0.82 -11.86 -7.27
CA PHE A 89 0.67 -10.48 -6.82
C PHE A 89 -0.67 -10.24 -6.12
N VAL A 90 -0.60 -9.75 -4.88
CA VAL A 90 -1.75 -9.28 -4.11
C VAL A 90 -1.73 -7.76 -4.00
N TRP A 91 -0.61 -7.21 -3.53
CA TRP A 91 -0.41 -5.77 -3.37
C TRP A 91 1.07 -5.41 -3.44
N GLU A 92 1.36 -4.13 -3.69
CA GLU A 92 2.69 -3.54 -3.52
C GLU A 92 2.56 -2.19 -2.85
N CYS A 93 3.50 -1.87 -1.97
CA CYS A 93 3.54 -0.59 -1.30
C CYS A 93 4.89 0.10 -1.41
N GLN A 94 4.87 1.42 -1.25
CA GLN A 94 6.03 2.26 -1.06
C GLN A 94 5.83 3.15 0.18
N GLN A 95 6.81 3.13 1.09
CA GLN A 95 6.80 3.92 2.31
C GLN A 95 7.58 5.22 2.10
N LEU A 96 6.94 6.36 2.30
CA LEU A 96 7.46 7.69 1.98
C LEU A 96 7.59 8.54 3.22
N LEU A 97 8.83 8.82 3.66
CA LEU A 97 9.07 9.76 4.76
C LEU A 97 8.92 11.21 4.26
N ARG A 98 7.84 11.89 4.66
CA ARG A 98 7.52 13.27 4.29
C ARG A 98 7.17 14.07 5.53
N GLU A 99 7.63 15.32 5.60
CA GLU A 99 7.31 16.24 6.71
C GLU A 99 7.61 15.71 8.14
N GLY A 100 8.36 14.61 8.27
CA GLY A 100 8.72 13.99 9.55
C GLY A 100 7.98 12.70 9.87
N SER A 101 6.98 12.31 9.07
CA SER A 101 6.23 11.05 9.23
C SER A 101 6.12 10.26 7.92
N PHE A 102 5.73 8.99 7.99
CA PHE A 102 5.56 8.14 6.82
C PHE A 102 4.14 8.21 6.25
N ASP A 103 4.04 8.37 4.94
CA ASP A 103 2.86 7.98 4.16
C ASP A 103 3.15 6.62 3.50
N VAL A 104 2.22 5.69 3.55
CA VAL A 104 2.33 4.39 2.87
C VAL A 104 1.40 4.41 1.66
N VAL A 105 1.99 4.42 0.46
CA VAL A 105 1.23 4.30 -0.79
C VAL A 105 1.18 2.83 -1.15
N ILE A 106 -0.01 2.23 -1.15
CA ILE A 106 -0.22 0.82 -1.49
C ILE A 106 -1.14 0.68 -2.69
N TYR A 107 -0.87 -0.28 -3.56
CA TYR A 107 -1.62 -0.55 -4.78
C TYR A 107 -1.91 -2.04 -4.89
N TYR A 108 -3.07 -2.33 -5.48
CA TYR A 108 -3.64 -3.66 -5.55
C TYR A 108 -4.58 -3.77 -6.75
N ARG A 109 -4.95 -4.99 -7.13
CA ARG A 109 -5.80 -5.25 -8.29
C ARG A 109 -7.13 -4.50 -8.15
N ALA A 110 -7.55 -3.81 -9.22
CA ALA A 110 -8.81 -3.06 -9.24
C ALA A 110 -10.06 -3.95 -9.08
N SER A 111 -9.91 -5.28 -9.21
CA SER A 111 -10.96 -6.26 -8.92
C SER A 111 -11.27 -6.44 -7.44
N ALA A 112 -10.39 -5.98 -6.53
CA ALA A 112 -10.63 -6.03 -5.09
C ALA A 112 -11.70 -5.00 -4.66
N ASP A 113 -12.36 -5.26 -3.55
CA ASP A 113 -13.40 -4.36 -3.02
C ASP A 113 -12.80 -3.08 -2.44
N HIS A 114 -12.58 -2.09 -3.30
CA HIS A 114 -11.88 -0.84 -2.98
C HIS A 114 -12.54 -0.08 -1.82
N GLU A 115 -13.87 0.02 -1.81
CA GLU A 115 -14.58 0.76 -0.76
C GLU A 115 -14.47 0.06 0.59
N ALA A 116 -14.59 -1.28 0.63
CA ALA A 116 -14.44 -2.05 1.86
C ALA A 116 -13.02 -1.96 2.42
N ILE A 117 -12.00 -2.03 1.56
CA ILE A 117 -10.59 -1.84 1.95
C ILE A 117 -10.39 -0.49 2.63
N LEU A 118 -10.89 0.60 2.03
CA LEU A 118 -10.75 1.94 2.62
C LEU A 118 -11.51 2.07 3.94
N GLU A 119 -12.65 1.41 4.10
CA GLU A 119 -13.40 1.40 5.36
C GLU A 119 -12.60 0.68 6.45
N GLU A 120 -12.12 -0.54 6.17
CA GLU A 120 -11.40 -1.35 7.16
C GLU A 120 -10.05 -0.74 7.56
N ILE A 121 -9.32 -0.10 6.62
CA ILE A 121 -8.11 0.66 6.95
C ILE A 121 -8.41 1.80 7.94
N ARG A 122 -9.57 2.46 7.82
CA ARG A 122 -9.97 3.49 8.79
C ARG A 122 -10.32 2.88 10.15
N GLU A 123 -10.87 1.67 10.17
CA GLU A 123 -11.14 0.94 11.42
C GLU A 123 -9.85 0.53 12.16
N LEU A 124 -8.74 0.32 11.43
CA LEU A 124 -7.41 0.17 12.02
C LEU A 124 -6.88 1.46 12.67
N GLY A 125 -7.54 2.60 12.41
CA GLY A 125 -7.24 3.90 12.99
C GLY A 125 -6.34 4.79 12.13
N PHE A 126 -6.14 4.44 10.86
CA PHE A 126 -5.42 5.27 9.91
C PHE A 126 -6.33 6.24 9.16
N ASP A 127 -5.76 7.38 8.76
CA ASP A 127 -6.38 8.21 7.73
C ASP A 127 -5.97 7.67 6.36
N VAL A 128 -6.93 7.59 5.43
CA VAL A 128 -6.69 6.95 4.13
C VAL A 128 -7.40 7.66 2.99
N THR A 129 -6.63 7.93 1.95
CA THR A 129 -7.09 8.51 0.69
C THR A 129 -7.08 7.44 -0.40
N GLY A 130 -8.26 7.10 -0.92
CA GLY A 130 -8.41 6.16 -2.04
C GLY A 130 -8.08 6.80 -3.37
N VAL A 131 -7.42 6.05 -4.25
CA VAL A 131 -7.03 6.45 -5.61
C VAL A 131 -7.49 5.38 -6.58
N GLU A 132 -8.54 5.64 -7.34
CA GLU A 132 -9.01 4.71 -8.36
C GLU A 132 -8.14 4.81 -9.62
N GLY A 133 -7.78 3.66 -10.19
CA GLY A 133 -7.22 3.56 -11.54
C GLY A 133 -8.27 3.82 -12.63
N GLU A 134 -7.82 3.94 -13.88
CA GLU A 134 -8.71 4.12 -15.05
C GLU A 134 -9.05 2.82 -15.78
#